data_AF-A0A6C0K7R6-F1
#
_entry.id   AF-A0A6C0K7R6-F1
#
_cell.length_a   1.000
_cell.length_b   1.000
_cell.length_c   1.000
_cell.angle_alpha   90.00
_cell.angle_beta   90.00
_cell.angle_gamma   90.00
#
_symmetry.space_group_name_H-M   'P 1'
#
loop_
_entity.id
_entity.type
_entity.pdbx_description
1 polymer ?
#
loop_
_entity_poly.entity_id
_entity_poly.type
_entity_poly.pdbx_seq_one_letter_code
_entity_poly.pdbx_strand_id
1 'polypeptide(L)'
;MSDCNGDGFCLRQGDGPNGYELNDCPHKCVPEECPNFKVCGSINPKAILQCHKGTCMNCAAMFGKPPSYKGKLIFYDSVECPVCLDTKPGVKQPNCDHIICIDCFTRCQYGEKIQQPVFPYSRDIEDEYDNAPDDPKWLNDLLIKKYKEEWLLYEIAVDDNYMKEQGLRVCGLCRK
;
A
#
# COMPACT_ATOMS: atom_id res chain seq x y z
N MET A 1 -11.71 -2.50 -33.19
CA MET A 1 -11.71 -1.41 -32.19
C MET A 1 -12.18 -2.03 -30.90
N SER A 2 -11.28 -2.13 -29.94
CA SER A 2 -11.36 -3.00 -28.77
C SER A 2 -12.51 -2.65 -27.83
N ASP A 3 -13.16 -3.70 -27.31
CA ASP A 3 -14.32 -3.73 -26.41
C ASP A 3 -14.11 -2.99 -25.08
N CYS A 4 -14.10 -1.66 -25.11
CA CYS A 4 -14.23 -0.87 -23.90
C CYS A 4 -15.71 -0.58 -23.64
N ASN A 5 -16.21 -0.86 -22.43
CA ASN A 5 -17.58 -0.62 -21.99
C ASN A 5 -17.67 0.50 -20.91
N GLY A 6 -16.56 1.23 -20.67
CA GLY A 6 -16.45 2.25 -19.62
C GLY A 6 -15.93 1.77 -18.26
N ASP A 7 -15.58 0.50 -18.09
CA ASP A 7 -15.04 -0.06 -16.83
C ASP A 7 -13.51 0.11 -16.65
N GLY A 8 -12.83 0.70 -17.63
CA GLY A 8 -11.40 0.98 -17.55
C GLY A 8 -10.48 -0.18 -17.91
N PHE A 9 -10.97 -1.28 -18.52
CA PHE A 9 -10.08 -2.31 -19.10
C PHE A 9 -9.11 -1.77 -20.16
N CYS A 10 -9.42 -0.62 -20.76
CA CYS A 10 -8.54 0.05 -21.71
C CYS A 10 -7.38 0.81 -21.06
N LEU A 11 -7.36 0.96 -19.73
CA LEU A 11 -6.28 1.65 -19.01
C LEU A 11 -5.07 0.74 -18.92
N ARG A 12 -3.90 1.27 -19.28
CA ARG A 12 -2.62 0.55 -19.12
C ARG A 12 -2.00 0.98 -17.80
N GLN A 13 -1.55 0.00 -17.01
CA GLN A 13 -0.78 0.29 -15.81
C GLN A 13 0.53 0.93 -16.23
N GLY A 14 0.78 2.14 -15.72
CA GLY A 14 2.06 2.81 -15.89
C GLY A 14 3.08 2.29 -14.87
N ASP A 15 4.17 3.02 -14.79
CA ASP A 15 5.38 2.67 -14.06
C ASP A 15 5.28 2.57 -12.52
N GLY A 16 4.10 2.83 -11.94
CA GLY A 16 3.92 2.87 -10.49
C GLY A 16 2.67 2.13 -10.03
N PRO A 17 2.67 1.61 -8.79
CA PRO A 17 1.44 1.14 -8.16
C PRO A 17 0.53 2.35 -8.03
N ASN A 18 -0.64 2.32 -8.69
CA ASN A 18 -1.62 3.42 -8.84
C ASN A 18 -1.42 4.37 -10.03
N GLY A 19 -0.37 4.20 -10.83
CA GLY A 19 -0.18 4.95 -12.07
C GLY A 19 -0.90 4.26 -13.23
N TYR A 20 -1.73 4.99 -13.97
CA TYR A 20 -2.38 4.48 -15.18
C TYR A 20 -2.26 5.50 -16.31
N GLU A 21 -1.88 5.03 -17.49
CA GLU A 21 -1.85 5.83 -18.70
C GLU A 21 -3.27 6.13 -19.15
N LEU A 22 -3.56 7.41 -19.33
CA LEU A 22 -4.84 7.85 -19.89
C LEU A 22 -4.76 7.69 -21.41
N ASN A 23 -5.56 6.74 -21.91
CA ASN A 23 -5.73 6.53 -23.35
C ASN A 23 -6.89 7.37 -23.88
N ASP A 24 -6.86 7.73 -25.16
CA ASP A 24 -7.97 8.38 -25.88
C ASP A 24 -9.11 7.37 -26.12
N CYS A 25 -9.78 7.02 -25.02
CA CYS A 25 -10.90 6.10 -24.98
C CYS A 25 -12.22 6.88 -25.18
N PRO A 26 -13.14 6.44 -26.05
CA PRO A 26 -14.44 7.08 -26.24
C PRO A 26 -15.27 7.22 -24.94
N HIS A 27 -15.06 6.30 -23.99
CA HIS A 27 -15.74 6.29 -22.70
C HIS A 27 -15.06 7.15 -21.62
N LYS A 28 -13.94 7.82 -21.95
CA LYS A 28 -13.17 8.67 -21.03
C LYS A 28 -12.85 7.95 -19.72
N CYS A 29 -12.43 6.69 -19.81
CA CYS A 29 -12.10 5.91 -18.63
C CYS A 29 -10.99 6.58 -17.82
N VAL A 30 -11.22 6.67 -16.52
CA VAL A 30 -10.24 7.12 -15.52
C VAL A 30 -10.19 6.09 -14.40
N PRO A 31 -9.04 5.89 -13.74
CA PRO A 31 -8.98 5.00 -12.60
C PRO A 31 -9.71 5.62 -11.40
N GLU A 32 -10.21 4.79 -10.49
CA GLU A 32 -11.00 5.18 -9.33
C GLU A 32 -10.23 4.91 -8.02
N GLU A 33 -10.40 5.79 -7.04
CA GLU A 33 -9.90 5.58 -5.68
C GLU A 33 -10.60 4.38 -5.02
N CYS A 34 -9.83 3.54 -4.32
CA CYS A 34 -10.39 2.53 -3.44
C CYS A 34 -11.27 3.21 -2.37
N PRO A 35 -12.41 2.64 -1.92
CA PRO A 35 -13.18 3.20 -0.81
C PRO A 35 -12.39 3.37 0.49
N ASN A 36 -11.27 2.65 0.64
CA ASN A 36 -10.33 2.78 1.75
C ASN A 36 -9.10 3.63 1.38
N PHE A 37 -9.18 4.50 0.38
CA PHE A 37 -8.03 5.26 -0.16
C PHE A 37 -7.28 6.05 0.92
N LYS A 38 -8.00 6.63 1.89
CA LYS A 38 -7.39 7.32 3.05
C LYS A 38 -6.43 6.46 3.88
N VAL A 39 -6.51 5.14 3.74
CA VAL A 39 -5.65 4.15 4.43
C VAL A 39 -4.67 3.49 3.45
N CYS A 40 -5.17 2.98 2.32
CA CYS A 40 -4.37 2.16 1.41
C CYS A 40 -3.71 2.93 0.25
N GLY A 41 -4.15 4.17 -0.01
CA GLY A 41 -3.68 5.00 -1.14
C GLY A 41 -3.93 4.39 -2.53
N SER A 42 -4.71 3.32 -2.65
CA SER A 42 -4.83 2.58 -3.89
C SER A 42 -5.81 3.22 -4.88
N ILE A 43 -5.38 3.37 -6.14
CA ILE A 43 -6.17 3.86 -7.27
C ILE A 43 -6.13 2.76 -8.34
N ASN A 44 -7.28 2.33 -8.85
CA ASN A 44 -7.35 1.23 -9.81
C ASN A 44 -8.50 1.43 -10.81
N PRO A 45 -8.42 0.87 -12.02
CA PRO A 45 -9.54 0.73 -12.93
C PRO A 45 -10.76 0.12 -12.24
N LYS A 46 -11.94 0.60 -12.61
CA LYS A 46 -13.22 0.13 -12.06
C LYS A 46 -13.39 -1.38 -12.20
N ALA A 47 -12.98 -1.95 -13.34
CA ALA A 47 -12.99 -3.40 -13.57
C ALA A 47 -12.21 -4.17 -12.49
N ILE A 48 -10.99 -3.72 -12.14
CA ILE A 48 -10.17 -4.34 -11.09
C ILE A 48 -10.84 -4.22 -9.73
N LEU A 49 -11.38 -3.05 -9.39
CA LEU A 49 -12.11 -2.87 -8.12
C LEU A 49 -13.33 -3.80 -8.04
N GLN A 50 -14.05 -4.00 -9.15
CA GLN A 50 -15.24 -4.84 -9.21
C GLN A 50 -14.92 -6.33 -8.98
N CYS A 51 -13.77 -6.83 -9.45
CA CYS A 51 -13.28 -8.17 -9.12
C CYS A 51 -13.16 -8.41 -7.60
N HIS A 52 -13.01 -7.34 -6.82
CA HIS A 52 -12.81 -7.36 -5.39
C HIS A 52 -13.92 -6.61 -4.63
N LYS A 53 -15.17 -6.72 -5.11
CA LYS A 53 -16.38 -6.16 -4.48
C LYS A 53 -16.30 -4.63 -4.24
N GLY A 54 -15.63 -3.94 -5.15
CA GLY A 54 -15.44 -2.50 -5.13
C GLY A 54 -14.35 -2.03 -4.17
N THR A 55 -13.31 -2.83 -3.91
CA THR A 55 -12.11 -2.44 -3.13
C THR A 55 -10.85 -2.87 -3.86
N CYS A 56 -9.67 -2.41 -3.47
CA CYS A 56 -8.42 -2.97 -4.02
C CYS A 56 -8.16 -4.38 -3.46
N MET A 57 -7.34 -5.17 -4.15
CA MET A 57 -7.00 -6.55 -3.75
C MET A 57 -6.50 -6.63 -2.29
N ASN A 58 -5.62 -5.70 -1.89
CA ASN A 58 -5.06 -5.68 -0.53
C ASN A 58 -6.14 -5.43 0.52
N CYS A 59 -7.02 -4.46 0.32
CA CYS A 59 -8.13 -4.21 1.24
C CYS A 59 -9.12 -5.38 1.28
N ALA A 60 -9.41 -6.02 0.15
CA ALA A 60 -10.24 -7.21 0.13
C ALA A 60 -9.60 -8.36 0.93
N ALA A 61 -8.29 -8.57 0.80
CA ALA A 61 -7.57 -9.61 1.53
C ALA A 61 -7.48 -9.33 3.04
N MET A 62 -7.19 -8.08 3.42
CA MET A 62 -6.99 -7.68 4.82
C MET A 62 -8.31 -7.50 5.57
N PHE A 63 -9.27 -6.79 4.96
CA PHE A 63 -10.49 -6.34 5.63
C PHE A 63 -11.74 -7.09 5.15
N GLY A 64 -11.70 -7.82 4.03
CA GLY A 64 -12.86 -8.50 3.46
C GLY A 64 -13.26 -9.82 4.14
N LYS A 65 -12.53 -10.22 5.18
CA LYS A 65 -12.81 -11.44 5.96
C LYS A 65 -13.98 -11.23 6.94
N PRO A 66 -14.63 -12.31 7.42
CA PRO A 66 -15.61 -12.23 8.50
C PRO A 66 -15.06 -11.45 9.72
N PRO A 67 -15.87 -10.64 10.42
CA PRO A 67 -17.30 -10.40 10.20
C PRO A 67 -17.62 -9.22 9.26
N SER A 68 -16.62 -8.49 8.76
CA SER A 68 -16.86 -7.28 7.95
C SER A 68 -17.44 -7.59 6.56
N TYR A 69 -17.09 -8.75 5.98
CA TYR A 69 -17.51 -9.34 4.68
C TYR A 69 -17.47 -8.44 3.43
N LYS A 70 -17.15 -7.15 3.56
CA LYS A 70 -17.24 -6.16 2.50
C LYS A 70 -15.91 -5.48 2.19
N GLY A 71 -14.92 -5.56 3.10
CA GLY A 71 -13.60 -4.97 2.90
C GLY A 71 -13.56 -3.45 2.95
N LYS A 72 -14.72 -2.78 3.06
CA LYS A 72 -14.87 -1.31 3.12
C LYS A 72 -14.89 -0.85 4.59
N LEU A 73 -14.02 0.09 4.92
CA LEU A 73 -13.90 0.66 6.25
C LEU A 73 -14.91 1.78 6.47
N ILE A 74 -15.28 2.03 7.73
CA ILE A 74 -16.14 3.15 8.14
C ILE A 74 -15.25 4.26 8.67
N PHE A 75 -15.35 5.44 8.08
CA PHE A 75 -14.57 6.61 8.45
C PHE A 75 -15.40 7.61 9.26
N TYR A 76 -14.73 8.36 10.12
CA TYR A 76 -15.29 9.44 10.92
C TYR A 76 -14.46 10.70 10.69
N ASP A 77 -15.10 11.87 10.62
CA ASP A 77 -14.41 13.12 10.34
C ASP A 77 -13.50 13.57 11.50
N SER A 78 -13.89 13.25 12.74
CA SER A 78 -13.14 13.59 13.93
C SER A 78 -13.38 12.59 15.05
N VAL A 79 -12.30 12.07 15.63
CA VAL A 79 -12.32 11.15 16.79
C VAL A 79 -11.19 11.51 17.74
N GLU A 80 -11.44 11.45 19.04
CA GLU A 80 -10.39 11.45 20.05
C GLU A 80 -9.74 10.07 20.06
N CYS A 81 -8.49 9.98 19.62
CA CYS A 81 -7.82 8.70 19.48
C CYS A 81 -7.27 8.22 20.83
N PRO A 82 -7.69 7.07 21.36
CA PRO A 82 -7.18 6.56 22.64
C PRO A 82 -5.73 6.05 22.58
N VAL A 83 -5.11 6.04 21.39
CA VAL A 83 -3.72 5.57 21.21
C VAL A 83 -2.73 6.73 21.24
N CYS A 84 -2.98 7.80 20.49
CA CYS A 84 -2.10 8.97 20.44
C CYS A 84 -2.62 10.19 21.19
N LEU A 85 -3.86 10.12 21.71
CA LEU A 85 -4.54 11.19 22.47
C LEU A 85 -4.84 12.48 21.67
N ASP A 86 -4.70 12.44 20.35
CA ASP A 86 -5.07 13.54 19.46
C ASP A 86 -6.51 13.41 18.92
N THR A 87 -7.09 14.55 18.54
CA THR A 87 -8.36 14.63 17.81
C THR A 87 -8.11 14.78 16.30
N LYS A 88 -8.51 13.78 15.51
CA LYS A 88 -8.28 13.77 14.05
C LYS A 88 -9.23 12.77 13.33
N PRO A 89 -9.26 12.72 11.99
CA PRO A 89 -10.09 11.75 11.27
C PRO A 89 -9.83 10.31 11.72
N GLY A 90 -10.93 9.59 11.90
CA GLY A 90 -10.96 8.26 12.48
C GLY A 90 -11.43 7.18 11.53
N VAL A 91 -11.17 5.94 11.91
CA VAL A 91 -11.62 4.75 11.21
C VAL A 91 -12.02 3.66 12.21
N LYS A 92 -13.14 3.01 11.94
CA LYS A 92 -13.60 1.84 12.71
C LYS A 92 -12.73 0.64 12.38
N GLN A 93 -12.32 -0.10 13.41
CA GLN A 93 -11.64 -1.38 13.25
C GLN A 93 -12.54 -2.38 12.49
N PRO A 94 -11.97 -3.24 11.63
CA PRO A 94 -12.76 -4.15 10.80
C PRO A 94 -13.48 -5.25 11.60
N ASN A 95 -12.96 -5.59 12.79
CA ASN A 95 -13.38 -6.77 13.56
C ASN A 95 -13.90 -6.43 14.98
N CYS A 96 -14.07 -5.14 15.31
CA CYS A 96 -14.63 -4.71 16.59
C CYS A 96 -15.21 -3.29 16.48
N ASP A 97 -15.81 -2.79 17.55
CA ASP A 97 -16.45 -1.46 17.55
C ASP A 97 -15.51 -0.30 17.89
N HIS A 98 -14.23 -0.58 18.12
CA HIS A 98 -13.25 0.43 18.43
C HIS A 98 -12.94 1.33 17.23
N ILE A 99 -12.83 2.62 17.52
CA ILE A 99 -12.51 3.65 16.54
C ILE A 99 -11.20 4.32 16.99
N ILE A 100 -10.26 4.44 16.07
CA ILE A 100 -8.98 5.13 16.31
C ILE A 100 -8.67 6.03 15.12
N CYS A 101 -7.71 6.95 15.26
CA CYS A 101 -7.30 7.78 14.13
C CYS A 101 -6.74 6.94 12.97
N ILE A 102 -6.82 7.50 11.75
CA ILE A 102 -6.31 6.85 10.54
C ILE A 102 -4.82 6.52 10.65
N ASP A 103 -4.00 7.38 11.27
CA ASP A 103 -2.56 7.15 11.40
C ASP A 103 -2.25 5.96 12.30
N CYS A 104 -2.85 5.91 13.50
CA CYS A 104 -2.67 4.78 14.41
C CYS A 104 -3.25 3.50 13.82
N PHE A 105 -4.38 3.59 13.09
CA PHE A 105 -4.91 2.45 12.35
C PHE A 105 -3.93 1.94 11.30
N THR A 106 -3.39 2.83 10.47
CA THR A 106 -2.45 2.50 9.39
C THR A 106 -1.20 1.86 9.97
N ARG A 107 -0.64 2.42 11.05
CA ARG A 107 0.48 1.81 11.77
C ARG A 107 0.12 0.42 12.32
N CYS A 108 -1.07 0.24 12.89
CA CYS A 108 -1.48 -1.07 13.39
C CYS A 108 -1.61 -2.12 12.27
N GLN A 109 -2.12 -1.73 11.10
CA GLN A 109 -2.38 -2.67 10.00
C GLN A 109 -1.17 -2.93 9.11
N TYR A 110 -0.34 -1.91 8.87
CA TYR A 110 0.77 -1.95 7.90
C TYR A 110 2.15 -1.83 8.56
N GLY A 111 2.21 -1.58 9.87
CA GLY A 111 3.46 -1.30 10.59
C GLY A 111 3.96 0.12 10.36
N GLU A 112 5.10 0.42 10.97
CA GLU A 112 5.87 1.62 10.67
C GLU A 112 6.49 1.54 9.27
N LYS A 113 6.35 2.60 8.47
CA LYS A 113 7.03 2.70 7.17
C LYS A 113 8.49 3.06 7.40
N ILE A 114 9.37 2.07 7.35
CA ILE A 114 10.81 2.29 7.28
C ILE A 114 11.16 2.71 5.86
N GLN A 115 11.94 3.78 5.72
CA GLN A 115 12.37 4.26 4.42
C GLN A 115 13.33 3.25 3.77
N GLN A 116 12.97 2.79 2.58
CA GLN A 116 13.84 1.95 1.76
C GLN A 116 15.04 2.77 1.27
N PRO A 117 16.24 2.17 1.23
CA PRO A 117 17.38 2.77 0.54
C PRO A 117 17.04 3.07 -0.91
N VAL A 118 17.52 4.20 -1.40
CA VAL A 118 17.28 4.65 -2.78
C VAL A 118 18.41 4.11 -3.66
N PHE A 119 18.06 3.49 -4.78
CA PHE A 119 19.06 3.03 -5.74
C PHE A 119 19.89 4.22 -6.23
N PRO A 120 21.23 4.12 -6.28
CA PRO A 120 22.10 5.29 -6.46
C PRO A 120 22.14 5.83 -7.90
N TYR A 121 21.53 5.13 -8.86
CA TYR A 121 21.59 5.46 -10.28
C TYR A 121 20.21 5.70 -10.89
N SER A 122 20.18 6.09 -12.17
CA SER A 122 18.95 6.23 -12.94
C SER A 122 18.22 4.90 -13.08
N ARG A 123 16.93 4.98 -13.34
CA ARG A 123 16.05 3.81 -13.49
C ARG A 123 16.50 2.82 -14.55
N ASP A 124 16.99 3.28 -15.70
CA ASP A 124 17.50 2.37 -16.74
C ASP A 124 18.66 1.49 -16.22
N ILE A 125 19.48 2.04 -15.32
CA ILE A 125 20.60 1.34 -14.69
C ILE A 125 20.10 0.44 -13.55
N GLU A 126 19.06 0.86 -12.83
CA GLU A 126 18.36 0.04 -11.83
C GLU A 126 17.75 -1.21 -12.48
N ASP A 127 17.06 -1.06 -13.60
CA ASP A 127 16.49 -2.18 -14.37
C ASP A 127 17.60 -3.14 -14.84
N GLU A 128 18.74 -2.62 -15.32
CA GLU A 128 19.90 -3.46 -15.66
C GLU A 128 20.46 -4.22 -14.45
N TYR A 129 20.52 -3.57 -13.29
CA TYR A 129 20.99 -4.17 -12.05
C TYR A 129 20.02 -5.25 -11.56
N ASP A 130 18.72 -5.00 -11.55
CA ASP A 130 17.70 -5.95 -11.11
C ASP A 130 17.65 -7.22 -11.98
N ASN A 131 17.91 -7.07 -13.28
CA ASN A 131 18.00 -8.21 -14.21
C ASN A 131 19.28 -9.05 -14.02
N ALA A 132 20.38 -8.45 -13.57
CA ALA A 132 21.67 -9.10 -13.42
C ALA A 132 22.48 -8.52 -12.22
N PRO A 133 22.04 -8.74 -10.97
CA PRO A 133 22.62 -8.09 -9.80
C PRO A 133 24.02 -8.60 -9.43
N ASP A 134 24.39 -9.77 -9.97
CA ASP A 134 25.67 -10.45 -9.80
C ASP A 134 26.64 -10.21 -10.97
N ASP A 135 26.28 -9.35 -11.94
CA ASP A 135 27.17 -9.02 -13.05
C ASP A 135 28.51 -8.44 -12.53
N PRO A 136 29.66 -8.90 -13.05
CA PRO A 136 30.97 -8.41 -12.62
C PRO A 136 31.16 -6.89 -12.72
N LYS A 137 30.42 -6.18 -13.57
CA LYS A 137 30.47 -4.72 -13.67
C LYS A 137 30.09 -4.02 -12.35
N TRP A 138 29.29 -4.67 -11.52
CA TRP A 138 28.86 -4.16 -10.21
C TRP A 138 29.83 -4.51 -9.07
N LEU A 139 30.71 -5.51 -9.25
CA LEU A 139 31.59 -6.01 -8.17
C LEU A 139 32.51 -4.94 -7.57
N ASN A 140 32.91 -3.95 -8.37
CA ASN A 140 33.84 -2.90 -7.94
C ASN A 140 33.19 -1.52 -7.81
N ASP A 141 31.88 -1.43 -8.07
CA ASP A 141 31.15 -0.17 -7.96
C ASP A 141 30.95 0.19 -6.48
N LEU A 142 31.49 1.35 -6.07
CA LEU A 142 31.43 1.82 -4.69
C LEU A 142 30.01 2.25 -4.27
N LEU A 143 29.22 2.80 -5.19
CA LEU A 143 27.85 3.21 -4.90
C LEU A 143 26.94 2.00 -4.76
N ILE A 144 27.11 0.98 -5.61
CA ILE A 144 26.39 -0.29 -5.47
C ILE A 144 26.77 -1.01 -4.17
N LYS A 145 28.06 -1.03 -3.79
CA LYS A 145 28.48 -1.60 -2.50
C LYS A 145 27.81 -0.91 -1.32
N LYS A 146 27.83 0.43 -1.30
CA LYS A 146 27.16 1.21 -0.26
C LYS A 146 25.65 0.95 -0.23
N TYR A 147 25.01 0.90 -1.40
CA TYR A 147 23.58 0.57 -1.51
C TYR A 147 23.27 -0.82 -0.95
N LYS A 148 24.07 -1.85 -1.27
CA LYS A 148 23.92 -3.21 -0.72
C LYS A 148 24.04 -3.23 0.81
N GLU A 149 24.98 -2.48 1.38
CA GLU A 149 25.13 -2.34 2.84
C GLU A 149 23.91 -1.65 3.48
N GLU A 150 23.44 -0.54 2.90
CA GLU A 150 22.24 0.16 3.34
C GLU A 150 20.99 -0.74 3.25
N TRP A 151 20.89 -1.54 2.18
CA TRP A 151 19.81 -2.51 1.98
C TRP A 151 19.80 -3.59 3.05
N LEU A 152 20.96 -4.16 3.37
CA LEU A 152 21.08 -5.14 4.46
C LEU A 152 20.66 -4.54 5.81
N LEU A 153 21.09 -3.31 6.11
CA LEU A 153 20.69 -2.62 7.35
C LEU A 153 19.19 -2.34 7.38
N TYR A 154 18.61 -1.97 6.23
CA TYR A 154 17.17 -1.79 6.09
C TYR A 154 16.41 -3.09 6.35
N GLU A 155 16.82 -4.22 5.76
CA GLU A 155 16.17 -5.52 5.96
C GLU A 155 16.22 -5.94 7.44
N ILE A 156 17.37 -5.80 8.09
CA ILE A 156 17.52 -6.06 9.54
C ILE A 156 16.56 -5.18 10.34
N ALA A 157 16.49 -3.88 10.02
CA ALA A 157 15.62 -2.94 10.73
C ALA A 157 14.13 -3.26 10.52
N VAL A 158 13.74 -3.67 9.30
CA VAL A 158 12.37 -4.11 8.98
C VAL A 158 11.99 -5.34 9.78
N ASP A 159 12.86 -6.36 9.83
CA ASP A 159 12.60 -7.58 10.58
C ASP A 159 12.52 -7.31 12.09
N ASP A 160 13.44 -6.53 12.63
CA ASP A 160 13.41 -6.13 14.04
C ASP A 160 12.13 -5.38 14.40
N ASN A 161 11.69 -4.45 13.55
CA ASN A 161 10.44 -3.73 13.75
C ASN A 161 9.22 -4.64 13.58
N TYR A 162 9.22 -5.53 12.59
CA TYR A 162 8.16 -6.53 12.42
C TYR A 162 7.99 -7.35 13.70
N MET A 163 9.09 -7.79 14.31
CA MET A 163 9.08 -8.59 15.54
C MET A 163 8.56 -7.77 16.74
N LYS A 164 8.99 -6.51 16.90
CA LYS A 164 8.49 -5.60 17.95
C LYS A 164 7.00 -5.28 17.78
N GLU A 165 6.54 -5.19 16.54
CA GLU A 165 5.18 -4.77 16.19
C GLU A 165 4.23 -5.95 15.91
N GLN A 166 4.61 -7.21 16.19
CA GLN A 166 3.71 -8.36 15.98
C GLN A 166 2.38 -8.21 16.74
N GLY A 167 2.45 -7.64 17.95
CA GLY A 167 1.27 -7.30 18.72
C GLY A 167 0.38 -6.30 17.97
N LEU A 168 0.94 -5.40 17.14
CA LEU A 168 0.25 -4.26 16.55
C LEU A 168 -0.90 -4.60 15.57
N ARG A 169 -0.93 -5.83 15.05
CA ARG A 169 -1.81 -6.27 13.95
C ARG A 169 -3.21 -6.68 14.33
N VAL A 170 -3.53 -6.59 15.61
CA VAL A 170 -4.90 -6.69 16.12
C VAL A 170 -5.30 -5.35 16.72
N CYS A 171 -6.58 -5.06 16.85
CA CYS A 171 -7.02 -3.81 17.47
C CYS A 171 -6.30 -3.59 18.82
N GLY A 172 -5.61 -2.46 18.98
CA GLY A 172 -4.84 -2.13 20.19
C GLY A 172 -5.67 -2.10 21.46
N LEU A 173 -6.97 -1.81 21.35
CA LEU A 173 -7.91 -1.79 22.47
C LEU A 173 -8.53 -3.17 22.76
N CYS A 174 -8.40 -4.13 21.84
CA CYS A 174 -8.86 -5.51 22.04
C CYS A 174 -7.78 -6.42 22.63
N ARG A 175 -6.51 -5.98 22.66
CA ARG A 175 -5.43 -6.75 23.28
C ARG A 175 -5.62 -6.73 24.79
N LYS A 176 -6.04 -7.87 25.33
CA LYS A 176 -5.97 -8.16 26.75
C LYS A 176 -4.74 -9.02 27.00
#